data_AF-A0A6B2LN20-F1
#
_entry.id   AF-A0A6B2LN20-F1
#
_cell.length_a   1.000
_cell.length_b   1.000
_cell.length_c   1.000
_cell.angle_alpha   90.00
_cell.angle_beta   90.00
_cell.angle_gamma   90.00
#
_symmetry.space_group_name_H-M   'P 1'
#
loop_
_entity.id
_entity.type
_entity.pdbx_description
1 polymer ?
#
loop_
_entity_poly.entity_id
_entity_poly.type
_entity_poly.pdbx_seq_one_letter_code
_entity_poly.pdbx_strand_id
1 'polypeptide(L)'
;MSHFIMLADCLRKFNNWNGFLAVVTGLIQYPVSRLKLTWKSLQPSIIKKWELVEKLASPMDNFKNLRELFDNTPPTILPISIFLKDLIFVEENHNWYKNKENETKLLNFHKVEILGKIITRLNVCQNTPYLFPTNTTVQAFLHNMRYLEYHVLEEQSKQIET
;
A
#
# COMPACT_ATOMS: atom_id res chain seq x y z
N MET A 1 14.68 -13.22 0.74
CA MET A 1 13.52 -12.91 1.60
C MET A 1 13.86 -11.96 2.75
N SER A 2 14.84 -12.25 3.61
CA SER A 2 15.17 -11.39 4.78
C SER A 2 15.35 -9.91 4.45
N HIS A 3 16.07 -9.60 3.37
CA HIS A 3 16.29 -8.22 2.92
C HIS A 3 14.96 -7.49 2.62
N PHE A 4 14.02 -8.14 1.92
CA PHE A 4 12.73 -7.55 1.60
C PHE A 4 11.84 -7.36 2.84
N ILE A 5 11.90 -8.27 3.82
CA ILE A 5 11.21 -8.11 5.10
C ILE A 5 11.77 -6.89 5.86
N MET A 6 13.09 -6.72 5.87
CA MET A 6 13.73 -5.54 6.45
C MET A 6 13.40 -4.26 5.68
N LEU A 7 13.31 -4.34 4.36
CA LEU A 7 12.88 -3.23 3.51
C LEU A 7 11.45 -2.82 3.82
N ALA A 8 10.52 -3.75 4.00
CA ALA A 8 9.15 -3.45 4.43
C ALA A 8 9.14 -2.72 5.79
N ASP A 9 9.87 -3.22 6.79
CA ASP A 9 9.99 -2.55 8.10
C ASP A 9 10.63 -1.15 7.98
N CYS A 10 11.55 -0.96 7.04
CA CYS A 10 12.16 0.35 6.73
C CYS A 10 11.14 1.31 6.12
N LEU A 11 10.41 0.88 5.09
CA LEU A 11 9.37 1.68 4.41
C LEU A 11 8.27 2.10 5.39
N ARG A 12 7.87 1.20 6.29
CA ARG A 12 6.95 1.50 7.40
C ARG A 12 7.47 2.64 8.28
N LYS A 13 8.73 2.61 8.70
CA LYS A 13 9.33 3.66 9.56
C LYS A 13 9.43 5.01 8.87
N PHE A 14 9.50 5.02 7.53
CA PHE A 14 9.50 6.23 6.73
C PHE A 14 8.10 6.66 6.28
N ASN A 15 7.01 6.07 6.80
CA ASN A 15 5.64 6.36 6.37
C ASN A 15 5.42 6.16 4.84
N ASN A 16 6.24 5.33 4.19
CA ASN A 16 6.03 4.95 2.80
C ASN A 16 5.12 3.72 2.73
N TRP A 17 3.84 3.94 2.97
CA TRP A 17 2.83 2.90 3.06
C TRP A 17 2.56 2.22 1.71
N ASN A 18 2.66 2.96 0.61
CA ASN A 18 2.52 2.39 -0.73
C ASN A 18 3.63 1.37 -1.02
N GLY A 19 4.89 1.73 -0.79
CA GLY A 19 6.02 0.83 -0.96
C GLY A 19 5.98 -0.34 0.03
N PHE A 20 5.65 -0.06 1.29
CA PHE A 20 5.44 -1.09 2.32
C PHE A 20 4.45 -2.15 1.83
N LEU A 21 3.26 -1.72 1.38
CA LEU A 21 2.23 -2.63 0.91
C LEU A 21 2.68 -3.40 -0.33
N ALA A 22 3.36 -2.75 -1.28
CA ALA A 22 3.88 -3.41 -2.48
C ALA A 22 4.88 -4.54 -2.17
N VAL A 23 5.78 -4.32 -1.20
CA VAL A 23 6.75 -5.36 -0.79
C VAL A 23 6.04 -6.51 -0.06
N VAL A 24 5.15 -6.20 0.88
CA VAL A 24 4.45 -7.23 1.65
C VAL A 24 3.54 -8.08 0.76
N THR A 25 2.77 -7.46 -0.15
CA THR A 25 1.93 -8.21 -1.08
C THR A 25 2.76 -9.08 -2.02
N GLY A 26 3.89 -8.59 -2.51
CA GLY A 26 4.82 -9.39 -3.32
C GLY A 26 5.36 -10.63 -2.59
N LEU A 27 5.60 -10.53 -1.27
CA LEU A 27 6.03 -11.68 -0.46
C LEU A 27 4.90 -12.67 -0.16
N ILE A 28 3.64 -12.21 -0.10
CA ILE A 28 2.44 -13.05 0.13
C ILE A 28 2.03 -13.79 -1.15
N GLN A 29 2.37 -13.26 -2.33
CA GLN A 29 2.03 -13.89 -3.62
C GLN A 29 2.45 -15.36 -3.67
N TYR A 30 1.59 -16.18 -4.29
CA TYR A 30 1.73 -17.63 -4.32
C TYR A 30 3.12 -18.13 -4.76
N PRO A 31 3.75 -17.61 -5.84
CA PRO A 31 5.10 -18.03 -6.23
C PRO A 31 6.16 -17.89 -5.14
N VAL A 32 5.98 -16.95 -4.19
CA VAL A 32 6.93 -16.69 -3.11
C VAL A 32 6.52 -17.40 -1.82
N SER A 33 5.25 -17.33 -1.44
CA SER A 33 4.74 -17.88 -0.18
C SER A 33 4.69 -19.41 -0.14
N ARG A 34 4.76 -20.07 -1.31
CA ARG A 34 4.85 -21.54 -1.41
C ARG A 34 6.22 -22.13 -1.06
N LEU A 35 7.30 -21.34 -1.10
CA LEU A 35 8.69 -21.78 -0.92
C LEU A 35 9.00 -22.11 0.56
N LYS A 36 8.36 -23.14 1.11
CA LYS A 36 8.35 -23.45 2.55
C LYS A 36 9.75 -23.71 3.10
N LEU A 37 10.66 -24.31 2.33
CA LEU A 37 12.03 -24.56 2.80
C LEU A 37 12.80 -23.25 2.93
N THR A 38 12.67 -22.36 1.94
CA THR A 38 13.27 -21.02 1.98
C THR A 38 12.73 -20.21 3.14
N TRP A 39 11.42 -20.23 3.40
CA TRP A 39 10.82 -19.53 4.56
C TRP A 39 11.29 -20.11 5.91
N LYS A 40 11.45 -21.43 6.00
CA LYS A 40 11.99 -22.09 7.22
C LYS A 40 13.46 -21.76 7.50
N SER A 41 14.23 -21.37 6.48
CA SER A 41 15.64 -20.98 6.64
C SER A 41 15.84 -19.61 7.29
N LEU A 42 14.78 -18.82 7.46
CA LEU A 42 14.86 -17.48 8.02
C LEU A 42 15.21 -17.51 9.51
N GLN A 43 16.01 -16.54 9.94
CA GLN A 43 16.30 -16.35 11.36
C GLN A 43 15.02 -16.01 12.14
N PRO A 44 14.88 -16.46 13.41
CA PRO A 44 13.69 -16.17 14.22
C PRO A 44 13.37 -14.68 14.37
N SER A 45 14.40 -13.82 14.41
CA SER A 45 14.26 -12.36 14.46
C SER A 45 13.58 -11.79 13.20
N ILE A 46 13.85 -12.36 12.03
CA ILE A 46 13.26 -11.97 10.76
C ILE A 46 11.82 -12.48 10.65
N ILE A 47 11.54 -13.69 11.15
CA ILE A 47 10.18 -14.24 11.20
C ILE A 47 9.26 -13.34 12.05
N LYS A 48 9.71 -12.91 13.24
CA LYS A 48 8.94 -11.96 14.06
C LYS A 48 8.67 -10.63 13.35
N LYS A 49 9.64 -10.13 12.57
CA LYS A 49 9.43 -8.94 11.73
C LYS A 49 8.41 -9.19 10.63
N TRP A 50 8.45 -10.36 10.00
CA TRP A 50 7.48 -10.77 9.00
C TRP A 50 6.06 -10.78 9.56
N GLU A 51 5.84 -11.45 10.70
CA GLU A 51 4.53 -11.51 11.38
C GLU A 51 3.97 -10.12 11.68
N LEU A 52 4.83 -9.19 12.12
CA LEU A 52 4.45 -7.80 12.35
C LEU A 52 4.01 -7.11 11.05
N VAL A 53 4.84 -7.14 10.00
CA VAL A 53 4.52 -6.41 8.75
C VAL A 53 3.33 -7.03 8.02
N GLU A 54 3.18 -8.35 8.06
CA GLU A 54 2.03 -9.07 7.49
C GLU A 54 0.73 -8.69 8.21
N LYS A 55 0.73 -8.66 9.55
CA LYS A 55 -0.43 -8.23 10.35
C LYS A 55 -0.86 -6.81 10.01
N LEU A 56 0.10 -5.90 9.84
CA LEU A 56 -0.18 -4.51 9.50
C LEU A 56 -0.74 -4.36 8.09
N ALA A 57 -0.27 -5.15 7.12
CA ALA A 57 -0.74 -5.13 5.74
C ALA A 57 -2.07 -5.87 5.51
N SER A 58 -2.65 -6.47 6.55
CA SER A 58 -3.88 -7.27 6.45
C SER A 58 -5.02 -6.49 5.78
N PRO A 59 -5.70 -7.06 4.78
CA PRO A 59 -6.83 -6.40 4.11
C PRO A 59 -8.12 -6.41 4.95
N MET A 60 -8.13 -7.10 6.10
CA MET A 60 -9.29 -7.20 6.99
C MET A 60 -9.79 -5.81 7.43
N ASP A 61 -11.11 -5.70 7.53
CA ASP A 61 -11.80 -4.45 7.89
C ASP A 61 -11.32 -3.25 7.06
N ASN A 62 -11.14 -3.45 5.75
CA ASN A 62 -10.66 -2.43 4.82
C ASN A 62 -9.29 -1.88 5.24
N PHE A 63 -8.32 -2.75 5.53
CA PHE A 63 -6.97 -2.37 5.98
C PHE A 63 -6.95 -1.59 7.30
N LYS A 64 -7.81 -1.94 8.26
CA LYS A 64 -7.93 -1.23 9.55
C LYS A 64 -6.59 -0.98 10.25
N ASN A 65 -5.77 -2.03 10.41
CA ASN A 65 -4.46 -1.93 11.08
C ASN A 65 -3.52 -0.94 10.37
N LEU A 66 -3.53 -0.93 9.04
CA LEU A 66 -2.71 -0.01 8.25
C LEU A 66 -3.23 1.43 8.35
N ARG A 67 -4.56 1.60 8.31
CA ARG A 67 -5.22 2.91 8.37
C ARG A 67 -5.05 3.57 9.73
N GLU A 68 -5.05 2.81 10.82
CA GLU A 68 -4.74 3.29 12.17
C GLU A 68 -3.31 3.83 12.28
N LEU A 69 -2.39 3.29 11.46
CA LEU A 69 -1.00 3.74 11.39
C LEU A 69 -0.75 4.85 10.37
N PHE A 70 -1.76 5.31 9.63
CA PHE A 70 -1.57 6.46 8.76
C PHE A 70 -1.43 7.73 9.62
N ASP A 71 -0.28 7.86 10.28
CA ASP A 71 0.11 9.08 10.95
C ASP A 71 0.05 10.19 9.91
N ASN A 72 -0.72 11.23 10.24
CA ASN A 72 -0.88 12.40 9.39
C ASN A 72 0.34 13.33 9.51
N THR A 73 1.53 12.76 9.69
CA THR A 73 2.79 13.49 9.81
C THR A 73 3.57 13.28 8.52
N PRO A 74 3.55 14.26 7.61
CA PRO A 74 4.41 14.26 6.43
C PRO A 74 5.90 14.28 6.78
N PRO A 75 6.79 13.78 5.91
CA PRO A 75 6.49 13.15 4.63
C PRO A 75 5.87 11.76 4.77
N THR A 76 4.88 11.45 3.93
CA THR A 76 4.15 10.18 3.94
C THR A 76 3.66 9.83 2.54
N ILE A 77 3.67 8.55 2.17
CA ILE A 77 3.14 8.07 0.87
C ILE A 77 2.00 7.11 1.16
N LEU A 78 0.78 7.56 0.89
CA LEU A 78 -0.43 6.75 1.07
C LEU A 78 -0.53 5.65 0.00
N PRO A 79 -1.06 4.46 0.32
CA PRO A 79 -1.29 3.42 -0.67
C PRO A 79 -2.38 3.86 -1.65
N ILE A 80 -2.04 3.91 -2.94
CA ILE A 80 -2.95 4.41 -3.98
C ILE A 80 -4.24 3.57 -4.06
N SER A 81 -4.12 2.26 -3.84
CA SER A 81 -5.24 1.32 -3.87
C SER A 81 -6.28 1.60 -2.78
N ILE A 82 -5.84 2.06 -1.61
CA ILE A 82 -6.72 2.39 -0.48
C ILE A 82 -7.37 3.76 -0.72
N PHE A 83 -6.58 4.72 -1.19
CA PHE A 83 -7.06 6.06 -1.52
C PHE A 83 -8.15 6.05 -2.60
N LEU A 84 -7.93 5.31 -3.70
CA LEU A 84 -8.92 5.19 -4.78
C LEU A 84 -10.20 4.50 -4.32
N LYS A 85 -10.08 3.48 -3.46
CA LYS A 85 -11.26 2.82 -2.85
C LYS A 85 -12.10 3.79 -2.04
N ASP A 86 -11.48 4.69 -1.28
CA ASP A 86 -12.20 5.70 -0.50
C ASP A 86 -12.93 6.70 -1.40
N LEU A 87 -12.31 7.13 -2.51
CA LEU A 87 -12.96 8.00 -3.49
C LEU A 87 -14.17 7.32 -4.15
N ILE A 88 -14.01 6.07 -4.60
CA ILE A 88 -15.08 5.28 -5.22
C ILE A 88 -16.22 5.08 -4.21
N PHE A 89 -15.90 4.72 -2.96
CA PHE A 89 -16.91 4.51 -1.93
C PHE A 89 -17.78 5.76 -1.70
N VAL A 90 -17.15 6.94 -1.63
CA VAL A 90 -17.88 8.20 -1.48
C VAL A 90 -18.73 8.50 -2.71
N GLU A 91 -18.21 8.19 -3.91
CA GLU A 91 -18.93 8.42 -5.15
C GLU A 91 -20.21 7.58 -5.24
N GLU A 92 -20.12 6.29 -4.91
CA GLU A 92 -21.21 5.33 -5.03
C GLU A 92 -22.27 5.45 -3.92
N ASN A 93 -21.89 5.82 -2.69
CA ASN A 93 -22.79 5.73 -1.53
C ASN A 93 -23.45 7.07 -1.15
N HIS A 94 -23.11 8.17 -1.82
CA HIS A 94 -23.71 9.49 -1.55
C HIS A 94 -24.25 10.11 -2.83
N ASN A 95 -25.54 10.46 -2.81
CA ASN A 95 -26.12 11.25 -3.88
C ASN A 95 -25.52 12.67 -3.89
N TRP A 96 -25.13 13.15 -5.08
CA TRP A 96 -24.66 14.52 -5.28
C TRP A 96 -25.73 15.56 -4.97
N TYR A 97 -27.00 15.20 -5.15
CA TYR A 97 -28.13 16.09 -4.92
C TYR A 97 -29.10 15.46 -3.94
N LYS A 98 -29.65 16.28 -3.04
CA LYS A 98 -30.77 15.91 -2.20
C LYS A 98 -32.05 16.42 -2.87
N ASN A 99 -33.02 15.54 -3.09
CA ASN A 99 -34.36 15.96 -3.49
C ASN A 99 -35.16 16.30 -2.24
N LYS A 100 -35.65 17.54 -2.16
CA LYS A 100 -36.90 17.81 -1.43
C LYS A 100 -38.02 17.61 -2.43
N GLU A 101 -39.10 16.95 -2.02
CA GLU A 101 -40.13 16.36 -2.88
C GLU A 101 -40.81 17.29 -3.89
N ASN A 102 -40.48 18.59 -3.99
CA ASN A 102 -40.99 19.44 -5.07
C ASN A 102 -40.13 20.63 -5.52
N GLU A 103 -38.97 20.97 -4.92
CA GLU A 103 -38.24 22.19 -5.34
C GLU A 103 -36.73 22.08 -5.20
N THR A 104 -36.04 22.36 -6.31
CA THR A 104 -34.60 22.59 -6.50
C THR A 104 -33.65 21.47 -6.06
N LYS A 105 -32.81 20.99 -6.99
CA LYS A 105 -31.71 20.06 -6.67
C LYS A 105 -30.67 20.75 -5.79
N LEU A 106 -30.67 20.46 -4.48
CA LEU A 106 -29.68 20.99 -3.54
C LEU A 106 -28.45 20.11 -3.51
N LEU A 107 -27.26 20.72 -3.66
CA LEU A 107 -25.98 20.02 -3.56
C LEU A 107 -25.82 19.39 -2.18
N ASN A 108 -25.35 18.15 -2.15
CA ASN A 108 -25.04 17.45 -0.93
C ASN A 108 -23.66 17.87 -0.40
N PHE A 109 -23.63 18.94 0.40
CA PHE A 109 -22.39 19.44 1.01
C PHE A 109 -21.67 18.42 1.88
N HIS A 110 -22.35 17.42 2.43
CA HIS A 110 -21.69 16.35 3.19
C HIS A 110 -20.77 15.50 2.29
N LYS A 111 -21.23 15.16 1.07
CA LYS A 111 -20.40 14.46 0.08
C LYS A 111 -19.18 15.31 -0.30
N VAL A 112 -19.41 16.61 -0.55
CA VAL A 112 -18.35 17.57 -0.88
C VAL A 112 -17.32 17.66 0.25
N GLU A 113 -17.77 17.72 1.51
CA GLU A 113 -16.90 17.81 2.68
C GLU A 113 -16.01 16.57 2.81
N ILE A 114 -16.57 15.37 2.65
CA ILE A 114 -15.79 14.11 2.71
C ILE A 114 -14.74 14.08 1.58
N LEU A 115 -15.14 14.38 0.35
CA LEU A 115 -14.19 14.45 -0.78
C LEU A 115 -13.11 15.51 -0.55
N GLY A 116 -13.48 16.68 -0.04
CA GLY A 116 -12.57 17.75 0.32
C GLY A 116 -11.51 17.31 1.33
N LYS A 117 -11.89 16.57 2.37
CA LYS A 117 -10.96 15.98 3.35
C LYS A 117 -9.98 15.01 2.69
N ILE A 118 -10.47 14.12 1.82
CA ILE A 118 -9.65 13.14 1.11
C ILE A 118 -8.63 13.84 0.19
N ILE A 119 -9.08 14.81 -0.62
CA ILE A 119 -8.23 15.55 -1.57
C ILE A 119 -7.20 16.41 -0.82
N THR A 120 -7.62 17.11 0.24
CA THR A 120 -6.72 17.96 1.04
C THR A 120 -5.59 17.13 1.63
N ARG A 121 -5.91 15.94 2.14
CA ARG A 121 -4.91 15.00 2.66
C ARG A 121 -3.92 14.59 1.57
N LEU A 122 -4.40 14.23 0.38
CA LEU A 122 -3.52 13.88 -0.74
C LEU A 122 -2.57 15.03 -1.09
N ASN A 123 -3.09 16.25 -1.14
CA ASN A 123 -2.30 17.44 -1.45
C ASN A 123 -1.15 17.65 -0.45
N VAL A 124 -1.42 17.51 0.86
CA VAL A 124 -0.38 17.59 1.90
C VAL A 124 0.72 16.53 1.71
N CYS A 125 0.33 15.29 1.38
CA CYS A 125 1.27 14.20 1.14
C CYS A 125 2.15 14.46 -0.09
N GLN A 126 1.56 14.97 -1.18
CA GLN A 126 2.26 15.25 -2.44
C GLN A 126 3.22 16.44 -2.34
N ASN A 127 2.86 17.46 -1.55
CA ASN A 127 3.64 18.69 -1.42
C ASN A 127 4.70 18.64 -0.32
N THR A 128 4.83 17.52 0.40
CA THR A 128 5.87 17.35 1.43
C THR A 128 6.88 16.28 1.01
N PRO A 129 8.03 16.66 0.44
CA PRO A 129 8.99 15.70 -0.08
C PRO A 129 9.80 15.02 1.03
N TYR A 130 10.32 13.83 0.75
CA TYR A 130 11.41 13.25 1.53
C TYR A 130 12.73 13.96 1.21
N LEU A 131 13.53 14.22 2.24
CA LEU A 131 14.85 14.86 2.11
C LEU A 131 15.97 13.83 1.91
N PHE A 132 15.74 12.81 1.09
CA PHE A 132 16.77 11.81 0.78
C PHE A 132 17.67 12.30 -0.36
N PRO A 133 18.99 12.09 -0.25
CA PRO A 133 19.89 12.41 -1.35
C PRO A 133 19.58 11.52 -2.56
N THR A 134 19.57 12.12 -3.74
CA THR A 134 19.37 11.38 -4.99
C THR A 134 20.62 10.56 -5.32
N ASN A 135 20.41 9.27 -5.63
CA ASN A 135 21.45 8.40 -6.18
C ASN A 135 21.02 7.95 -7.58
N THR A 136 21.61 8.57 -8.60
CA THR A 136 21.26 8.34 -10.01
C THR A 136 21.57 6.92 -10.46
N THR A 137 22.65 6.31 -9.95
CA THR A 137 23.01 4.92 -10.24
C THR A 137 21.94 3.96 -9.74
N VAL A 138 21.47 4.13 -8.51
CA VAL A 138 20.40 3.30 -7.94
C VAL A 138 19.08 3.50 -8.69
N GLN A 139 18.74 4.75 -9.01
CA GLN A 139 17.53 5.03 -9.80
C GLN A 139 17.58 4.37 -11.18
N ALA A 140 18.70 4.51 -11.90
CA ALA A 140 18.90 3.88 -13.20
C ALA A 140 18.79 2.35 -13.11
N PHE A 141 19.36 1.73 -12.07
CA PHE A 141 19.21 0.31 -11.83
C PHE A 141 17.73 -0.09 -11.63
N LEU A 142 17.00 0.64 -10.77
CA LEU A 142 15.60 0.36 -10.49
C LEU A 142 14.69 0.51 -11.73
N HIS A 143 14.96 1.52 -12.58
CA HIS A 143 14.22 1.74 -13.82
C HIS A 143 14.45 0.67 -14.89
N ASN A 144 15.61 0.02 -14.87
CA ASN A 144 15.98 -1.01 -15.84
C ASN A 144 15.78 -2.45 -15.32
N MET A 145 15.12 -2.62 -14.17
CA MET A 145 14.83 -3.96 -13.67
C MET A 145 13.89 -4.72 -14.60
N ARG A 146 14.21 -6.00 -14.83
CA ARG A 146 13.41 -6.88 -15.68
C ARG A 146 12.07 -7.18 -15.03
N TYR A 147 11.00 -6.97 -15.78
CA TYR A 147 9.67 -7.47 -15.44
C TYR A 147 9.56 -8.96 -15.80
N LEU A 148 8.95 -9.74 -14.92
CA LEU A 148 8.58 -11.13 -15.17
C LEU A 148 7.07 -11.24 -15.08
N GLU A 149 6.47 -11.90 -16.07
CA GLU A 149 5.06 -12.22 -16.02
C GLU A 149 4.75 -13.22 -14.91
N TYR A 150 3.53 -13.16 -14.40
CA TYR A 150 3.10 -13.99 -13.27
C TYR A 150 3.22 -15.50 -13.55
N HIS A 151 2.89 -15.94 -14.78
CA HIS A 151 3.00 -17.35 -15.15
C HIS A 151 4.47 -17.84 -15.09
N VAL A 152 5.42 -17.00 -15.53
CA VAL A 152 6.86 -17.29 -15.48
C VAL A 152 7.32 -17.41 -14.03
N LEU A 153 6.83 -16.54 -13.14
CA LEU A 153 7.15 -16.60 -11.70
C LEU A 153 6.65 -17.92 -11.07
N GLU A 154 5.44 -18.37 -11.43
CA GLU A 154 4.90 -19.65 -10.93
C GLU A 154 5.72 -20.84 -11.42
N GLU A 155 6.09 -20.87 -12.70
CA GLU A 155 6.93 -21.94 -13.26
C GLU A 155 8.30 -21.99 -12.57
N GLN A 156 8.97 -20.84 -12.43
CA GLN A 156 10.26 -20.76 -11.75
C GLN A 156 10.16 -21.17 -10.28
N SER A 157 9.09 -20.75 -9.59
CA SER A 157 8.86 -21.14 -8.20
C SER A 157 8.79 -22.66 -8.03
N LYS A 158 8.07 -23.36 -8.92
CA LYS A 158 7.95 -24.82 -8.92
C LYS A 158 9.28 -25.53 -9.21
N GLN A 159 10.17 -24.90 -9.98
CA GLN A 159 11.51 -25.45 -10.24
C GLN A 159 12.46 -25.32 -9.05
N ILE A 160 12.27 -24.30 -8.19
CA ILE A 160 13.13 -24.07 -7.02
C ILE A 160 12.76 -25.02 -5.87
N GLU A 161 11.47 -25.18 -5.59
CA GLU A 161 10.98 -26.12 -4.58
C GLU A 161 9.79 -26.89 -5.15
N THR A 162 9.93 -28.22 -5.27
CA THR A 162 8.86 -29.12 -5.76
C THR A 162 7.80 -29.32 -4.69
#